data_AF-A0A816BG11-F1
#
_entry.id   AF-A0A816BG11-F1
#
_cell.length_a   1.000
_cell.length_b   1.000
_cell.length_c   1.000
_cell.angle_alpha   90.00
_cell.angle_beta   90.00
_cell.angle_gamma   90.00
#
_symmetry.space_group_name_H-M   'P 1'
#
loop_
_entity.id
_entity.type
_entity.pdbx_description
1 polymer ?
#
loop_
_entity_poly.entity_id
_entity_poly.type
_entity_poly.pdbx_seq_one_letter_code
_entity_poly.pdbx_strand_id
1 'polypeptide(L)'
;MVKLSDEVLPSEMENHTIIIKSIEYPLLLIDPFGQYDQWMEKYYNLQKFHLDDQSKHDVEMSIEQSFLFGSKIYIKNCNKLNSLLYPLAQWKAI
;
A
#
# COMPACT_ATOMS: atom_id res chain seq x y z
N MET A 1 8.01 -15.57 -3.32
CA MET A 1 7.04 -15.68 -4.43
C MET A 1 5.70 -16.07 -3.82
N VAL A 2 4.72 -15.15 -3.78
CA VAL A 2 3.40 -15.40 -3.19
C VAL A 2 2.65 -16.36 -4.11
N LYS A 3 2.28 -17.55 -3.60
CA LYS A 3 1.37 -18.46 -4.30
C LYS A 3 -0.05 -17.98 -4.03
N LEU A 4 -0.74 -17.52 -5.06
CA LEU A 4 -2.18 -17.28 -5.03
C LEU A 4 -2.83 -18.67 -5.01
N SER A 5 -3.40 -19.07 -3.86
CA SER A 5 -4.04 -20.37 -3.66
C SER A 5 -5.44 -20.43 -4.26
N ASP A 6 -6.00 -21.64 -4.39
CA ASP A 6 -7.32 -21.97 -4.97
C ASP A 6 -8.54 -21.29 -4.30
N GLU A 7 -8.32 -20.44 -3.29
CA GLU A 7 -9.34 -19.72 -2.52
C GLU A 7 -9.62 -18.31 -3.04
N VAL A 8 -8.85 -17.83 -4.03
CA VAL A 8 -9.01 -16.49 -4.60
C VAL A 8 -9.94 -16.58 -5.81
N LEU A 9 -11.04 -15.82 -5.80
CA LEU A 9 -11.92 -15.76 -6.97
C LEU A 9 -11.15 -15.22 -8.19
N PRO A 10 -11.45 -15.68 -9.42
CA PRO A 10 -10.77 -15.18 -10.62
C PRO A 10 -10.79 -13.65 -10.75
N SER A 11 -11.90 -13.01 -10.31
CA SER A 11 -12.06 -11.56 -10.27
C SER A 11 -11.12 -10.86 -9.27
N GLU A 12 -10.65 -11.56 -8.25
CA GLU A 12 -9.68 -11.06 -7.26
C GLU A 12 -8.24 -11.38 -7.68
N MET A 13 -8.01 -12.44 -8.46
CA MET A 13 -6.68 -12.81 -8.96
C MET A 13 -6.05 -11.71 -9.83
N GLU A 14 -6.85 -11.01 -10.64
CA GLU A 14 -6.37 -9.89 -11.46
C GLU A 14 -5.88 -8.74 -10.57
N ASN A 15 -6.64 -8.36 -9.55
CA ASN A 15 -6.26 -7.30 -8.61
C ASN A 15 -5.00 -7.66 -7.81
N HIS A 16 -4.91 -8.90 -7.30
CA HIS A 16 -3.69 -9.38 -6.64
C HIS A 16 -2.47 -9.35 -7.57
N THR A 17 -2.67 -9.71 -8.83
CA THR A 17 -1.60 -9.69 -9.84
C THR A 17 -1.13 -8.27 -10.12
N ILE A 18 -2.04 -7.30 -10.20
CA ILE A 18 -1.73 -5.88 -10.35
C ILE A 18 -0.90 -5.38 -9.17
N ILE A 19 -1.29 -5.73 -7.93
CA ILE A 19 -0.54 -5.37 -6.71
C ILE A 19 0.87 -5.95 -6.74
N ILE A 20 1.01 -7.25 -7.02
CA ILE A 20 2.31 -7.95 -7.05
C ILE A 20 3.25 -7.35 -8.10
N LYS A 21 2.69 -7.01 -9.28
CA LYS A 21 3.46 -6.44 -10.39
C LYS A 21 3.66 -4.94 -10.29
N SER A 22 3.09 -4.27 -9.30
CA SER A 22 3.32 -2.84 -9.10
C SER A 22 4.75 -2.63 -8.61
N ILE A 23 5.58 -2.05 -9.48
CA ILE A 23 7.01 -1.77 -9.22
C ILE A 23 7.27 -0.26 -9.13
N GLU A 24 6.31 0.57 -9.55
CA GLU A 24 6.59 1.97 -9.92
C GLU A 24 5.71 3.03 -9.25
N TYR A 25 4.60 2.67 -8.57
CA TYR A 25 3.67 3.68 -8.05
C TYR A 25 3.04 3.29 -6.71
N PRO A 26 2.65 4.27 -5.88
CA PRO A 26 1.70 4.02 -4.80
C PRO A 26 0.36 3.60 -5.42
N LEU A 27 0.05 2.31 -5.34
CA LEU A 27 -1.23 1.79 -5.78
C LEU A 27 -2.32 2.22 -4.81
N LEU A 28 -3.30 2.98 -5.28
CA LEU A 28 -4.50 3.25 -4.50
C LEU A 28 -5.40 2.01 -4.52
N LEU A 29 -5.59 1.41 -3.35
CA LEU A 29 -6.51 0.29 -3.15
C LEU A 29 -7.81 0.80 -2.53
N ILE A 30 -8.93 0.51 -3.18
CA ILE A 30 -10.27 0.71 -2.63
C ILE A 30 -10.72 -0.64 -2.07
N ASP A 31 -10.61 -0.81 -0.76
CA ASP A 31 -10.91 -2.08 -0.06
C ASP A 31 -12.02 -1.89 0.99
N PRO A 32 -13.30 -1.87 0.57
CA PRO A 32 -14.42 -1.60 1.48
C PRO A 32 -14.69 -2.73 2.48
N PHE A 33 -14.18 -3.94 2.20
CA PHE A 33 -14.41 -5.13 3.02
C PHE A 33 -13.16 -5.61 3.78
N GLY A 34 -12.02 -4.93 3.61
CA GLY A 34 -10.77 -5.27 4.30
C GLY A 34 -10.12 -6.58 3.84
N GLN A 35 -10.45 -7.08 2.64
CA GLN A 35 -9.93 -8.35 2.14
C GLN A 35 -8.48 -8.22 1.68
N TYR A 36 -8.14 -7.11 1.01
CA TYR A 36 -6.77 -6.81 0.62
C TYR A 36 -5.91 -6.46 1.82
N ASP A 37 -6.49 -5.79 2.82
CA ASP A 37 -5.86 -5.64 4.13
C ASP A 37 -5.41 -7.01 4.63
N GLN A 38 -6.33 -7.94 4.90
CA GLN A 38 -6.03 -9.26 5.45
C GLN A 38 -5.02 -10.04 4.59
N TRP A 39 -5.15 -9.98 3.27
CA TRP A 39 -4.21 -10.61 2.35
C TRP A 39 -2.81 -10.00 2.44
N MET A 40 -2.70 -8.68 2.45
CA MET A 40 -1.42 -7.99 2.58
C MET A 40 -0.74 -8.32 3.90
N GLU A 41 -1.49 -8.39 5.00
CA GLU A 41 -0.95 -8.78 6.31
C GLU A 41 -0.45 -10.22 6.35
N LYS A 42 -1.16 -11.13 5.68
CA LYS A 42 -0.81 -12.56 5.63
C LYS A 42 0.46 -12.83 4.82
N TYR A 43 0.66 -12.10 3.72
CA TYR A 43 1.71 -12.42 2.75
C TYR A 43 2.89 -11.45 2.71
N TYR A 44 2.75 -10.25 3.28
CA TYR A 44 3.80 -9.24 3.26
C TYR A 44 4.08 -8.70 4.66
N ASN A 45 5.37 -8.63 5.01
CA ASN A 45 5.81 -7.92 6.21
C ASN A 45 5.96 -6.42 5.87
N LEU A 46 4.83 -5.71 5.88
CA LEU A 46 4.76 -4.28 5.55
C LEU A 46 4.70 -3.44 6.82
N GLN A 47 5.36 -2.29 6.80
CA GLN A 47 5.14 -1.27 7.82
C GLN A 47 3.79 -0.60 7.55
N LYS A 48 2.88 -0.68 8.53
CA LYS A 48 1.50 -0.19 8.39
C LYS A 48 1.30 1.15 9.09
N PHE A 49 0.55 2.02 8.43
CA PHE A 49 0.21 3.34 8.96
C PHE A 49 -1.29 3.58 8.85
N HIS A 50 -1.90 3.93 9.97
CA HIS A 50 -3.31 4.31 10.05
C HIS A 50 -3.40 5.83 10.18
N LEU A 51 -3.91 6.48 9.14
CA LEU A 51 -3.91 7.94 9.06
C LEU A 51 -4.90 8.62 10.02
N ASP A 52 -5.87 7.88 10.52
CA ASP A 52 -6.83 8.42 11.51
C ASP A 52 -6.23 8.54 12.90
N ASP A 53 -5.19 7.75 13.20
CA ASP A 53 -4.59 7.65 14.53
C ASP A 53 -3.23 8.38 14.64
N GLN A 54 -2.71 8.88 13.52
CA GLN A 54 -1.38 9.49 13.46
C GLN A 54 -1.43 10.95 13.04
N SER A 55 -0.51 11.75 13.60
CA SER A 55 -0.36 13.13 13.14
C SER A 55 0.21 13.16 11.73
N LYS A 56 -0.10 14.23 10.99
CA LYS A 56 0.46 14.46 9.65
C LYS A 56 1.99 14.34 9.62
N HIS A 57 2.65 14.83 10.68
CA HIS A 57 4.10 14.81 10.81
C HIS A 57 4.68 13.40 10.96
N ASP A 58 4.00 12.53 11.72
CA ASP A 58 4.45 11.15 11.93
C ASP A 58 4.39 10.34 10.63
N VAL A 59 3.35 10.60 9.83
CA VAL A 59 3.15 10.00 8.51
C VAL A 59 4.23 10.48 7.53
N GLU A 60 4.54 11.78 7.53
CA GLU A 60 5.62 12.36 6.73
C GLU A 60 6.98 11.72 7.02
N MET A 61 7.39 11.70 8.30
CA MET A 61 8.66 11.10 8.70
C MET A 61 8.74 9.61 8.34
N SER A 62 7.63 8.89 8.49
CA SER A 62 7.55 7.47 8.20
C SER A 62 7.72 7.16 6.71
N ILE A 63 7.12 7.99 5.86
CA ILE A 63 7.30 7.92 4.40
C ILE A 63 8.75 8.20 4.04
N GLU A 64 9.34 9.28 4.58
CA GLU A 64 10.74 9.64 4.33
C GLU A 64 11.71 8.53 4.73
N GLN A 65 11.55 7.96 5.92
CA GLN A 65 12.35 6.83 6.39
C GLN A 65 12.21 5.63 5.46
N SER A 66 11.01 5.36 4.96
CA SER A 66 10.77 4.23 4.07
C SER A 66 11.45 4.40 2.72
N PHE A 67 11.49 5.63 2.20
CA PHE A 67 12.31 5.96 1.02
C PHE A 67 13.80 5.75 1.28
N LEU A 68 14.31 6.21 2.43
CA LEU A 68 15.74 6.10 2.77
C LEU A 68 16.20 4.64 2.94
N PHE A 69 15.36 3.80 3.53
CA PHE A 69 15.71 2.41 3.85
C PHE A 69 15.20 1.39 2.83
N GLY A 70 14.46 1.83 1.80
CA GLY A 70 13.85 0.93 0.81
C GLY A 70 12.74 0.03 1.40
N SER A 71 12.14 0.45 2.50
CA SER A 71 11.07 -0.29 3.19
C SER A 71 9.75 -0.15 2.43
N LYS A 72 8.98 -1.25 2.36
CA LYS A 72 7.63 -1.22 1.79
C LYS A 72 6.63 -0.77 2.85
N ILE A 73 5.81 0.22 2.50
CA ILE A 73 4.78 0.78 3.39
C ILE A 73 3.39 0.49 2.89
N TYR A 74 2.48 0.37 3.84
CA TYR A 74 1.05 0.27 3.60
C TYR A 74 0.30 1.32 4.40
N ILE A 75 -0.38 2.23 3.69
CA ILE A 75 -1.07 3.37 4.30
C ILE A 75 -2.57 3.13 4.20
N LYS A 76 -3.25 3.12 5.34
CA LYS A 76 -4.70 2.94 5.46
C LYS A 76 -5.40 4.29 5.64
N ASN A 77 -6.64 4.40 5.15
CA ASN A 77 -7.49 5.59 5.27
C ASN A 77 -6.93 6.83 4.56
N CYS A 78 -6.40 6.62 3.34
CA CYS A 78 -5.82 7.67 2.47
C CYS A 78 -6.80 8.77 2.02
N ASN A 79 -8.08 8.64 2.33
CA ASN A 79 -9.17 9.56 1.96
C ASN A 79 -8.89 11.03 2.38
N LYS A 80 -8.05 11.22 3.41
CA LYS A 80 -7.71 12.55 3.97
C LYS A 80 -6.38 13.12 3.48
N LEU A 81 -5.57 12.37 2.73
CA LEU A 81 -4.15 12.69 2.50
C LEU A 81 -3.78 13.01 1.05
N ASN A 82 -4.68 13.73 0.38
CA ASN A 82 -4.55 14.05 -1.03
C ASN A 82 -3.31 14.93 -1.35
N SER A 83 -2.90 15.84 -0.48
CA SER A 83 -1.76 16.73 -0.77
C SER A 83 -0.37 16.13 -0.49
N LEU A 84 -0.29 15.18 0.43
CA LEU A 84 0.97 14.64 0.95
C LEU A 84 1.47 13.45 0.12
N LEU A 85 0.52 12.67 -0.40
CA LEU A 85 0.80 11.56 -1.30
C LEU A 85 0.96 12.01 -2.76
N TYR A 86 0.60 13.26 -3.08
CA TYR A 86 0.64 13.80 -4.46
C TYR A 86 2.05 13.77 -5.07
N PRO A 87 3.11 14.20 -4.36
CA PRO A 87 4.48 14.08 -4.87
C PRO A 87 4.90 12.62 -5.08
N LEU A 88 4.41 11.70 -4.24
CA LEU A 88 4.72 10.27 -4.33
C LEU A 88 4.02 9.61 -5.52
N ALA A 89 2.77 9.99 -5.79
CA ALA A 89 2.00 9.51 -6.94
C ALA A 89 2.58 10.01 -8.27
N GLN A 90 3.29 11.14 -8.26
CA GLN A 90 3.98 11.71 -9.42
C GLN A 90 5.43 11.23 -9.55
N TRP A 91 5.95 10.49 -8.57
CA TRP A 91 7.30 9.97 -8.62
C TRP A 91 7.40 8.93 -9.74
N LYS A 92 7.96 9.33 -10.88
CA LYS A 92 8.39 8.42 -11.92
C LYS A 92 9.80 7.97 -11.59
N ALA A 93 10.01 6.66 -11.46
CA ALA A 93 11.36 6.11 -11.41
C ALA A 93 12.12 6.56 -12.68
N ILE A 94 13.30 7.16 -12.49
CA ILE A 94 14.22 7.58 -13.55
C ILE A 94 14.92 6.34 -14.11
#